data_AF-A0A963LQ18-F1
#
_entry.id   AF-A0A963LQ18-F1
#
_cell.length_a   1.000
_cell.length_b   1.000
_cell.length_c   1.000
_cell.angle_alpha   90.00
_cell.angle_beta   90.00
_cell.angle_gamma   90.00
#
_symmetry.space_group_name_H-M   'P 1'
#
loop_
_entity.id
_entity.type
_entity.pdbx_description
1 polymer ?
#
loop_
_entity_poly.entity_id
_entity_poly.type
_entity_poly.pdbx_seq_one_letter_code
_entity_poly.pdbx_strand_id
1 'polypeptide(L)'
;AGLGTASTSLDGLFDGGARTWSFLPSISIPIFDAGANQANLDLAQVRKRIQIANYERAIQTAFSEVSDALVQRTTYDTQLRSQEALVRASAESFRLSDLRYRNGVDSYLNTLVNQRALYQAQQELIQTRLARLSNLVTLYKVLGGGWSERTTDGPAPAPAAPPGPLAAAGLMAR
;
A
#
# COMPACT_ATOMS: atom_id res chain seq x y z
N ALA A 1 39.69 15.66 30.17
CA ALA A 1 40.60 16.71 30.66
C ALA A 1 40.27 17.98 29.91
N GLY A 2 40.08 19.12 30.61
CA GLY A 2 39.87 20.41 29.98
C GLY A 2 41.20 21.18 29.93
N LEU A 3 41.55 21.74 28.78
CA LEU A 3 42.67 22.67 28.63
C LEU A 3 42.08 24.09 28.54
N GLY A 4 42.42 24.95 29.49
CA GLY A 4 42.01 26.34 29.50
C GLY A 4 43.12 27.21 30.11
N THR A 5 43.57 28.21 29.37
CA THR A 5 44.47 29.25 29.87
C THR A 5 43.63 30.40 30.41
N ALA A 6 43.71 30.67 31.72
CA ALA A 6 43.05 31.82 32.33
C ALA A 6 44.00 33.03 32.35
N SER A 7 43.63 34.12 31.68
CA SER A 7 44.34 35.40 31.74
C SER A 7 43.78 36.26 32.89
N THR A 8 44.66 36.98 33.59
CA THR A 8 44.34 37.78 34.79
C THR A 8 43.85 39.21 34.49
N SER A 9 43.44 39.51 33.27
CA SER A 9 42.86 40.80 32.90
C SER A 9 41.63 40.62 32.01
N LEU A 10 40.57 41.39 32.32
CA LEU A 10 39.26 41.33 31.68
C LEU A 10 39.28 41.66 30.17
N ASP A 11 40.40 42.14 29.64
CA ASP A 11 40.61 42.49 28.22
C ASP A 11 40.95 41.28 27.33
N GLY A 12 41.39 40.15 27.90
CA GLY A 12 41.86 38.98 27.14
C GLY A 12 40.80 37.94 26.79
N LEU A 13 39.54 38.14 27.19
CA LEU A 13 38.47 37.14 27.05
C LEU A 13 38.01 36.93 25.59
N PHE A 14 38.24 37.91 24.72
CA PHE A 14 37.84 37.90 23.31
C PHE A 14 39.02 37.85 22.33
N ASP A 15 40.26 37.78 22.83
CA ASP A 15 41.45 37.59 22.00
C ASP A 15 41.59 36.12 21.61
N GLY A 16 42.19 35.84 20.45
CA GLY A 16 42.17 34.53 19.77
C GLY A 16 42.74 33.35 20.58
N GLY A 17 43.36 33.61 21.73
CA GLY A 17 43.89 32.63 22.68
C GLY A 17 42.90 32.12 23.74
N ALA A 18 41.70 32.71 23.89
CA ALA A 18 40.70 32.34 24.90
C ALA A 18 39.74 31.20 24.48
N ARG A 19 40.09 30.43 23.45
CA ARG A 19 39.27 29.29 22.99
C ARG A 19 39.38 28.10 23.95
N THR A 20 38.32 27.88 24.70
CA THR A 20 38.17 26.69 25.54
C THR A 20 37.36 25.62 24.79
N TRP A 21 37.85 24.38 24.82
CA TRP A 21 37.14 23.21 24.29
C TRP A 21 37.17 22.12 25.35
N SER A 22 36.08 21.38 25.46
CA SER A 22 35.96 20.28 26.41
C SER A 22 35.62 18.99 25.69
N PHE A 23 36.36 17.93 26.02
CA PHE A 23 36.12 16.57 25.55
C PHE A 23 35.98 15.67 26.78
N LEU A 24 34.75 15.22 27.03
CA LEU A 24 34.38 14.39 28.17
C LEU A 24 33.67 13.12 27.67
N PRO A 25 34.42 12.10 27.21
CA PRO A 25 33.83 10.82 26.87
C PRO A 25 33.34 10.12 28.15
N SER A 26 32.15 9.53 28.10
CA SER A 26 31.61 8.68 29.16
C SER A 26 31.29 7.30 28.60
N ILE A 27 31.59 6.26 29.38
CA ILE A 27 31.31 4.86 29.07
C ILE A 27 30.50 4.30 30.23
N SER A 28 29.36 3.67 29.94
CA SER A 28 28.50 3.02 30.93
C SER A 28 28.31 1.57 30.53
N ILE A 29 28.72 0.65 31.42
CA ILE A 29 28.54 -0.80 31.24
C ILE A 29 27.84 -1.31 32.50
N PRO A 30 26.54 -1.67 32.43
CA PRO A 30 25.83 -2.22 33.57
C PRO A 30 26.38 -3.62 33.91
N ILE A 31 26.76 -3.83 35.17
CA ILE A 31 27.28 -5.13 35.66
C ILE A 31 26.15 -6.01 36.20
N PHE A 32 25.11 -5.40 36.79
CA PHE A 32 23.91 -6.09 37.26
C PHE A 32 22.67 -5.23 37.01
N ASP A 33 21.73 -5.77 36.26
CA ASP A 33 20.49 -5.10 35.82
C ASP A 33 19.24 -5.94 36.15
N ALA A 34 19.40 -6.95 37.02
CA ALA A 34 18.35 -7.92 37.39
C ALA A 34 17.64 -8.57 36.18
N GLY A 35 18.32 -8.68 35.02
CA GLY A 35 17.76 -9.27 33.80
C GLY A 35 16.97 -8.29 32.92
N ALA A 36 16.93 -6.99 33.22
CA ALA A 36 16.23 -5.99 32.42
C ALA A 36 16.68 -5.97 30.95
N ASN A 37 17.99 -6.06 30.67
CA ASN A 37 18.47 -6.10 29.28
C ASN A 37 18.08 -7.39 28.56
N GLN A 38 18.04 -8.53 29.27
CA GLN A 38 17.56 -9.79 28.69
C GLN A 38 16.08 -9.72 28.35
N ALA A 39 15.24 -9.20 29.26
CA ALA A 39 13.81 -9.00 29.01
C ALA A 39 13.56 -8.03 27.83
N ASN A 40 14.35 -6.97 27.70
CA ASN A 40 14.27 -6.05 26.56
C ASN A 40 14.70 -6.71 25.24
N LEU A 41 15.74 -7.55 25.27
CA LEU A 41 16.16 -8.33 24.11
C LEU A 41 15.07 -9.32 23.70
N ASP A 42 14.48 -10.04 24.64
CA ASP A 42 13.38 -10.97 24.39
C ASP A 42 12.17 -10.25 23.78
N LEU A 43 11.79 -9.10 24.33
CA LEU A 43 10.73 -8.26 23.77
C LEU A 43 11.05 -7.83 22.33
N ALA A 44 12.29 -7.42 22.06
CA ALA A 44 12.71 -7.04 20.70
C ALA A 44 12.66 -8.24 19.73
N GLN A 45 13.05 -9.43 20.18
CA GLN A 45 12.95 -10.67 19.39
C GLN A 45 11.48 -11.04 19.11
N VAL A 46 10.61 -10.96 20.11
CA VAL A 46 9.16 -11.19 19.94
C VAL A 46 8.58 -10.21 18.94
N ARG A 47 8.90 -8.91 19.04
CA ARG A 47 8.47 -7.89 18.06
C ARG A 47 8.95 -8.23 16.65
N LYS A 48 10.19 -8.68 16.48
CA LYS A 48 10.70 -9.14 15.17
C LYS A 48 9.87 -10.29 14.62
N ARG A 49 9.57 -11.31 15.44
CA ARG A 49 8.74 -12.46 15.02
C ARG A 49 7.32 -12.04 14.64
N ILE A 50 6.73 -11.10 15.37
CA ILE A 50 5.43 -10.50 15.02
C ILE A 50 5.50 -9.85 13.63
N GLN A 51 6.55 -9.09 13.34
CA GLN A 51 6.67 -8.45 12.03
C GLN A 51 6.90 -9.43 10.89
N ILE A 52 7.66 -10.51 11.13
CA ILE A 52 7.78 -11.61 10.16
C ILE A 52 6.40 -12.22 9.88
N ALA A 53 5.63 -12.54 10.92
CA ALA A 53 4.29 -13.11 10.76
C ALA A 53 3.33 -12.14 10.05
N ASN A 54 3.44 -10.83 10.29
CA ASN A 54 2.64 -9.83 9.60
C ASN A 54 3.01 -9.73 8.11
N TYR A 55 4.30 -9.80 7.79
CA TYR A 55 4.79 -9.83 6.42
C TYR A 55 4.30 -11.08 5.67
N GLU A 56 4.44 -12.25 6.28
CA GLU A 56 3.92 -13.51 5.73
C GLU A 56 2.41 -13.45 5.51
N ARG A 57 1.65 -12.91 6.48
CA ARG A 57 0.20 -12.69 6.34
C ARG A 57 -0.12 -11.77 5.16
N ALA A 58 0.61 -10.66 5.01
CA ALA A 58 0.37 -9.72 3.91
C ALA A 58 0.55 -10.40 2.55
N ILE A 59 1.57 -11.25 2.40
CA ILE A 59 1.79 -12.03 1.18
C ILE A 59 0.65 -13.03 0.94
N GLN A 60 0.24 -13.77 1.98
CA GLN A 60 -0.84 -14.75 1.88
C GLN A 60 -2.17 -14.09 1.49
N THR A 61 -2.50 -12.96 2.11
CA THR A 61 -3.68 -12.16 1.78
C THR A 61 -3.63 -11.69 0.33
N ALA A 62 -2.51 -11.12 -0.11
CA ALA A 62 -2.37 -10.66 -1.50
C ALA A 62 -2.55 -11.80 -2.51
N PHE A 63 -1.99 -12.99 -2.24
CA PHE A 63 -2.17 -14.15 -3.11
C PHE A 63 -3.63 -14.63 -3.14
N SER A 64 -4.30 -14.67 -1.98
CA SER A 64 -5.73 -15.01 -1.90
C SER A 64 -6.58 -14.03 -2.72
N GLU A 65 -6.37 -12.72 -2.55
CA GLU A 65 -7.12 -11.68 -3.26
C GLU A 65 -6.92 -11.75 -4.79
N VAL A 66 -5.69 -12.02 -5.25
CA VAL A 66 -5.41 -12.24 -6.68
C VAL A 66 -6.12 -13.51 -7.19
N SER A 67 -6.04 -14.61 -6.45
CA SER A 67 -6.71 -15.87 -6.81
C SER A 67 -8.23 -15.68 -6.91
N ASP A 68 -8.84 -15.03 -5.92
CA ASP A 68 -10.27 -14.75 -5.88
C ASP A 68 -10.68 -13.86 -7.06
N ALA A 69 -9.91 -12.82 -7.36
CA ALA A 69 -10.17 -11.94 -8.51
C ALA A 69 -10.13 -12.71 -9.85
N LEU A 70 -9.17 -13.63 -10.02
CA LEU A 70 -9.04 -14.45 -11.23
C LEU A 70 -10.18 -15.47 -11.39
N VAL A 71 -10.61 -16.12 -10.30
CA VAL A 71 -11.74 -17.06 -10.31
C VAL A 71 -13.05 -16.34 -10.61
N GLN A 72 -13.25 -15.14 -10.05
CA GLN A 72 -14.42 -14.33 -10.32
C GLN A 72 -14.51 -13.91 -11.80
N ARG A 73 -13.38 -13.61 -12.45
CA ARG A 73 -13.36 -13.18 -13.85
C ARG A 73 -14.00 -14.21 -14.79
N THR A 74 -13.62 -15.49 -14.67
CA THR A 74 -14.16 -16.57 -15.53
C THR A 74 -15.65 -16.79 -15.29
N THR A 75 -16.07 -16.64 -14.03
CA THR A 75 -17.48 -16.72 -13.63
C THR A 75 -18.29 -15.58 -14.25
N TYR A 76 -17.81 -14.34 -14.18
CA TYR A 76 -18.46 -13.18 -14.79
C TYR A 76 -18.52 -13.27 -16.32
N ASP A 77 -17.49 -13.79 -16.99
CA ASP A 77 -17.52 -14.00 -18.44
C ASP A 77 -18.58 -15.04 -18.86
N THR A 78 -18.79 -16.07 -18.04
CA THR A 78 -19.85 -17.07 -18.28
C THR A 78 -21.23 -16.49 -18.00
N GLN A 79 -21.39 -15.79 -16.88
CA GLN A 79 -22.65 -15.12 -16.52
C GLN A 79 -23.05 -14.08 -17.58
N LEU A 80 -22.10 -13.29 -18.09
CA LEU A 80 -22.34 -12.30 -19.13
C LEU A 80 -22.95 -12.95 -20.38
N ARG A 81 -22.36 -14.06 -20.86
CA ARG A 81 -22.88 -14.79 -22.03
C ARG A 81 -24.29 -15.32 -21.82
N SER A 82 -24.58 -15.84 -20.62
CA SER A 82 -25.92 -16.30 -20.25
C SER A 82 -26.94 -15.16 -20.22
N GLN A 83 -26.59 -14.00 -19.64
CA GLN A 83 -27.49 -12.85 -19.61
C GLN A 83 -27.71 -12.24 -21.00
N GLU A 84 -26.70 -12.24 -21.86
CA GLU A 84 -26.89 -11.84 -23.26
C GLU A 84 -27.82 -12.79 -24.02
N ALA A 85 -27.71 -14.10 -23.76
CA ALA A 85 -28.65 -15.08 -24.32
C ALA A 85 -30.07 -14.88 -23.80
N LEU A 86 -30.24 -14.60 -22.50
CA LEU A 86 -31.54 -14.30 -21.90
C LEU A 86 -32.17 -13.05 -22.51
N VAL A 87 -31.42 -11.96 -22.69
CA VAL A 87 -31.92 -10.74 -23.35
C VAL A 87 -32.38 -11.04 -24.77
N ARG A 88 -31.62 -11.83 -25.55
CA ARG A 88 -32.03 -12.23 -26.90
C ARG A 88 -33.32 -13.05 -26.90
N ALA A 89 -33.44 -14.02 -26.00
CA ALA A 89 -34.63 -14.86 -25.86
C ALA A 89 -35.86 -14.02 -25.45
N SER A 90 -35.73 -13.16 -24.45
CA SER A 90 -36.81 -12.28 -24.00
C SER A 90 -37.22 -11.26 -25.07
N ALA A 91 -36.27 -10.79 -25.89
CA ALA A 91 -36.56 -9.90 -27.01
C ALA A 91 -37.41 -10.58 -28.08
N GLU A 92 -37.10 -11.85 -28.37
CA GLU A 92 -37.89 -12.65 -29.31
C GLU A 92 -39.28 -12.95 -28.77
N SER A 93 -39.41 -13.32 -27.49
CA SER A 93 -40.71 -13.51 -26.83
C SER A 93 -41.58 -12.24 -26.89
N PHE A 94 -40.99 -11.06 -26.61
CA PHE A 94 -41.67 -9.78 -26.76
C PHE A 94 -42.13 -9.55 -28.20
N ARG A 95 -41.24 -9.74 -29.19
CA ARG A 95 -41.56 -9.58 -30.62
C ARG A 95 -42.73 -10.46 -31.04
N LEU A 96 -42.75 -11.73 -30.64
CA LEU A 96 -43.83 -12.66 -30.96
C LEU A 96 -45.15 -12.25 -30.29
N SER A 97 -45.11 -11.84 -29.03
CA SER A 97 -46.31 -11.39 -28.31
C SER A 97 -46.91 -10.11 -28.90
N ASP A 98 -46.07 -9.13 -29.27
CA ASP A 98 -46.49 -7.90 -29.93
C ASP A 98 -47.13 -8.19 -31.30
N LEU A 99 -46.55 -9.11 -32.08
CA LEU A 99 -47.15 -9.56 -33.34
C LEU A 99 -48.53 -10.18 -33.13
N ARG A 100 -48.69 -11.09 -32.14
CA ARG A 100 -50.00 -11.71 -31.86
C ARG A 100 -51.04 -10.69 -31.44
N TYR A 101 -50.66 -9.74 -30.59
CA TYR A 101 -51.55 -8.64 -30.17
C TYR A 101 -51.97 -7.77 -31.36
N ARG A 102 -51.03 -7.32 -32.20
CA ARG A 102 -51.33 -6.49 -33.38
C ARG A 102 -52.21 -7.19 -34.41
N ASN A 103 -52.13 -8.51 -34.50
CA ASN A 103 -53.00 -9.32 -35.35
C ASN A 103 -54.33 -9.71 -34.66
N GLY A 104 -54.60 -9.24 -33.44
CA GLY A 104 -55.83 -9.52 -32.69
C GLY A 104 -55.95 -10.95 -32.17
N VAL A 105 -54.85 -11.71 -32.14
CA VAL A 105 -54.81 -13.13 -31.77
C VAL A 105 -54.66 -13.34 -30.25
N ASP A 106 -54.14 -12.34 -29.52
CA ASP A 106 -53.85 -12.44 -28.09
C ASP A 106 -54.06 -11.09 -27.37
N SER A 107 -54.20 -11.13 -26.04
CA SER A 107 -54.40 -9.95 -25.20
C SER A 107 -53.12 -9.12 -25.06
N TYR A 108 -53.28 -7.80 -24.93
CA TYR A 108 -52.16 -6.88 -24.68
C TYR A 108 -51.40 -7.19 -23.39
N LEU A 109 -52.05 -7.82 -22.41
CA LEU A 109 -51.42 -8.18 -21.15
C LEU A 109 -50.19 -9.10 -21.37
N ASN A 110 -50.27 -10.03 -22.33
CA ASN A 110 -49.15 -10.90 -22.66
C ASN A 110 -47.96 -10.11 -23.22
N THR A 111 -48.23 -9.11 -24.07
CA THR A 111 -47.20 -8.19 -24.59
C THR A 111 -46.51 -7.42 -23.48
N LEU A 112 -47.28 -6.88 -22.52
CA LEU A 112 -46.73 -6.12 -21.39
C LEU A 112 -45.87 -6.99 -20.47
N VAL A 113 -46.29 -8.23 -20.19
CA VAL A 113 -45.52 -9.18 -19.37
C VAL A 113 -44.18 -9.51 -20.03
N ASN A 114 -44.18 -9.77 -21.35
CA ASN A 114 -42.95 -10.03 -22.09
C ASN A 114 -42.05 -8.79 -22.20
N GLN A 115 -42.64 -7.59 -22.37
CA GLN A 115 -41.89 -6.34 -22.35
C GLN A 115 -41.19 -6.12 -21.00
N ARG A 116 -41.91 -6.35 -19.89
CA ARG A 116 -41.34 -6.26 -18.55
C ARG A 116 -40.21 -7.26 -18.33
N ALA A 117 -40.38 -8.51 -18.79
CA ALA A 117 -39.35 -9.54 -18.70
C ALA A 117 -38.09 -9.16 -19.50
N LEU A 118 -38.25 -8.61 -20.71
CA LEU A 118 -37.14 -8.08 -21.50
C LEU A 118 -36.41 -6.95 -20.76
N TYR A 119 -37.16 -6.00 -20.21
CA TYR A 119 -36.57 -4.87 -19.49
C TYR A 119 -35.82 -5.31 -18.22
N GLN A 120 -36.34 -6.29 -17.49
CA GLN A 120 -35.63 -6.89 -16.35
C GLN A 120 -34.34 -7.58 -16.79
N ALA A 121 -34.37 -8.40 -17.85
CA ALA A 121 -33.18 -9.06 -18.38
C ALA A 121 -32.10 -8.05 -18.83
N GLN A 122 -32.51 -6.92 -19.44
CA GLN A 122 -31.59 -5.86 -19.85
C GLN A 122 -30.93 -5.18 -18.64
N GLN A 123 -31.68 -4.90 -17.57
CA GLN A 123 -31.14 -4.33 -16.33
C GLN A 123 -30.12 -5.28 -15.67
N GLU A 124 -30.44 -6.57 -15.59
CA GLU A 124 -29.53 -7.56 -15.02
C GLU A 124 -28.25 -7.73 -15.85
N LEU A 125 -28.34 -7.65 -17.18
CA LEU A 125 -27.18 -7.64 -18.06
C LEU A 125 -26.26 -6.43 -17.77
N ILE A 126 -26.84 -5.24 -17.54
CA ILE A 126 -26.07 -4.05 -17.17
C ILE A 126 -25.38 -4.25 -15.82
N GLN A 127 -26.07 -4.79 -14.82
CA GLN A 127 -25.48 -5.09 -13.51
C GLN A 127 -24.34 -6.12 -13.63
N THR A 128 -24.50 -7.15 -14.46
CA THR A 128 -23.46 -8.16 -14.72
C THR A 128 -22.22 -7.53 -15.38
N ARG A 129 -22.43 -6.62 -16.34
CA ARG A 129 -21.34 -5.86 -16.97
C ARG A 129 -20.60 -4.98 -15.96
N LEU A 130 -21.34 -4.30 -15.07
CA LEU A 130 -20.76 -3.51 -14.00
C LEU A 130 -19.92 -4.37 -13.05
N ALA A 131 -20.44 -5.53 -12.62
CA ALA A 131 -19.71 -6.44 -11.74
C ALA A 131 -18.41 -6.94 -12.37
N ARG A 132 -18.44 -7.28 -13.67
CA ARG A 132 -17.25 -7.65 -14.44
C ARG A 132 -16.21 -6.54 -14.49
N LEU A 133 -16.62 -5.30 -14.75
CA LEU A 133 -15.71 -4.14 -14.78
C LEU A 133 -15.12 -3.85 -13.39
N SER A 134 -15.93 -3.98 -12.34
CA SER A 134 -15.47 -3.84 -10.95
C SER A 134 -14.40 -4.89 -10.60
N ASN A 135 -14.61 -6.15 -11.00
CA ASN A 135 -13.61 -7.21 -10.84
C ASN A 135 -12.29 -6.89 -11.58
N LEU A 136 -12.33 -6.31 -12.78
CA LEU A 136 -11.13 -5.86 -13.48
C LEU A 136 -10.38 -4.75 -12.74
N VAL A 137 -11.10 -3.80 -12.14
CA VAL A 137 -10.49 -2.75 -11.30
C VAL A 137 -9.88 -3.36 -10.04
N THR A 138 -10.56 -4.31 -9.39
CA THR A 138 -10.02 -5.06 -8.25
C THR A 138 -8.74 -5.80 -8.64
N LEU A 139 -8.74 -6.49 -9.78
CA LEU A 139 -7.56 -7.19 -10.29
C LEU A 139 -6.37 -6.24 -10.50
N TYR A 140 -6.63 -5.06 -11.09
CA TYR A 140 -5.61 -4.02 -11.24
C TYR A 140 -5.06 -3.55 -9.89
N LYS A 141 -5.93 -3.34 -8.89
CA LYS A 141 -5.53 -2.94 -7.53
C LYS A 141 -4.66 -3.99 -6.85
N VAL A 142 -5.10 -5.26 -6.84
CA VAL A 142 -4.40 -6.34 -6.10
C VAL A 142 -3.06 -6.70 -6.74
N LEU A 143 -2.89 -6.46 -8.04
CA LEU A 143 -1.60 -6.60 -8.74
C LEU A 143 -0.63 -5.43 -8.49
N GLY A 144 -1.00 -4.44 -7.68
CA GLY A 144 -0.17 -3.26 -7.41
C GLY A 144 -0.24 -2.19 -8.50
N GLY A 145 -1.28 -2.21 -9.34
CA GLY A 145 -1.50 -1.19 -10.36
C GLY A 145 -1.62 0.21 -9.75
N GLY A 146 -0.90 1.17 -10.32
CA GLY A 146 -0.88 2.57 -9.89
C GLY A 146 0.34 2.98 -9.06
N TRP A 147 1.21 2.04 -8.68
CA TRP A 147 2.51 2.36 -8.08
C TRP A 147 3.55 2.60 -9.18
N SER A 148 4.03 3.84 -9.32
CA SER A 148 5.23 4.16 -10.09
C SER A 148 6.25 4.74 -9.13
N GLU A 149 7.42 4.10 -9.06
CA GLU A 149 8.53 4.35 -8.13
C GLU A 149 9.04 5.81 -8.10
N ARG A 150 8.65 6.62 -9.09
CA ARG A 150 9.05 8.03 -9.23
C ARG A 150 8.41 9.01 -8.23
N THR A 151 7.51 8.58 -7.34
CA THR A 151 6.95 9.47 -6.30
C THR A 151 7.73 9.49 -4.99
N THR A 152 8.77 8.65 -4.83
CA THR A 152 9.58 8.59 -3.59
C THR A 152 11.02 9.09 -3.71
N ASP A 153 11.49 9.50 -4.90
CA ASP A 153 12.77 10.20 -5.05
C ASP A 153 12.64 11.70 -4.72
N GLY A 154 12.14 12.01 -3.53
CA GLY A 154 12.55 13.24 -2.86
C GLY A 154 13.96 13.00 -2.32
N PRO A 155 14.95 13.87 -2.59
CA PRO A 155 16.34 13.61 -2.20
C PRO A 155 16.39 13.29 -0.70
N ALA A 156 16.79 12.06 -0.38
CA ALA A 156 17.01 11.66 1.00
C ALA A 156 17.93 12.71 1.64
N PRO A 157 17.59 13.29 2.81
CA PRO A 157 18.52 14.15 3.51
C PRO A 157 19.78 13.33 3.77
N ALA A 158 20.87 13.75 3.12
CA ALA A 158 22.14 13.07 3.21
C ALA A 158 22.48 12.85 4.69
N PRO A 159 22.95 11.66 5.09
CA PRO A 159 23.42 11.46 6.45
C PRO A 159 24.51 12.51 6.72
N ALA A 160 24.32 13.30 7.78
CA ALA A 160 25.30 14.28 8.22
C ALA A 160 26.65 13.55 8.35
N ALA A 161 27.59 13.90 7.50
CA ALA A 161 28.91 13.29 7.50
C ALA A 161 29.53 13.47 8.90
N PRO A 162 30.05 12.41 9.54
CA PRO A 162 30.83 12.59 10.75
C PRO A 162 32.04 13.50 10.42
N PRO A 163 32.42 14.44 11.30
CA PRO A 163 33.62 15.24 11.09
C PRO A 163 34.81 14.28 10.90
N GLY A 164 35.50 14.42 9.77
CA GLY A 164 36.55 13.50 9.34
C GLY A 164 37.68 13.36 10.37
N PRO A 165 38.41 12.23 10.36
CA PRO A 165 39.52 12.02 11.26
C PRO A 165 40.59 13.09 11.04
N LEU A 166 41.11 13.63 12.14
CA LEU A 166 42.24 14.57 12.17
C LEU A 166 43.36 14.01 11.29
N ALA A 167 43.69 14.75 10.22
CA ALA A 167 44.85 14.47 9.40
C ALA A 167 46.09 14.45 10.30
N ALA A 168 46.69 13.27 10.44
CA ALA A 168 48.03 13.12 10.93
C ALA A 168 48.98 13.81 9.94
N ALA A 169 49.36 15.05 10.23
CA ALA A 169 50.51 15.71 9.62
C ALA A 169 51.55 15.90 10.71
N GLY A 170 52.37 14.87 10.90
CA GLY A 170 53.68 15.06 11.49
C GLY A 170 54.60 15.81 10.54
N LEU A 171 55.71 16.26 11.13
CA LEU A 171 57.01 16.54 10.52
C LEU A 171 57.37 18.01 10.26
N MET A 172 58.22 18.50 11.17
CA MET A 172 59.41 19.34 10.98
C MET A 172 59.32 20.61 10.10
N ALA A 173 59.65 21.76 10.69
CA ALA A 173 60.97 22.39 10.53
C ALA A 173 60.92 23.90 10.84
N ARG A 174 61.50 24.26 11.99
CA ARG A 174 62.40 25.39 12.29
C ARG A 174 62.09 26.05 13.61
#